data_AF-V4AF79-F1
#
_entry.id   AF-V4AF79-F1
#
_cell.length_a   1.000
_cell.length_b   1.000
_cell.length_c   1.000
_cell.angle_alpha   90.00
_cell.angle_beta   90.00
_cell.angle_gamma   90.00
#
_symmetry.space_group_name_H-M   'P 1'
#
loop_
_entity.id
_entity.type
_entity.pdbx_description
1 polymer ?
#
loop_
_entity_poly.entity_id
_entity_poly.type
_entity_poly.pdbx_seq_one_letter_code
_entity_poly.pdbx_strand_id
1 'polypeptide(L)'
;VCPIGNYCPEGSYKPTPCPEGTISTSIGNQNITDCKPCKPGSYCTPESFSIPCDAGYICLSGSNVPNPTGGIKGYICPTGHYCPQGAVK
;
A
#
# COMPACT_ATOMS: atom_id res chain seq x y z
N VAL A 1 -11.85 2.44 19.64
CA VAL A 1 -11.64 1.41 18.59
C VAL A 1 -10.72 2.00 17.54
N CYS A 2 -9.66 1.29 17.15
CA CYS A 2 -8.76 1.77 16.10
C CYS A 2 -9.36 1.51 14.71
N PRO A 3 -9.56 2.54 13.86
CA PRO A 3 -10.10 2.36 12.53
C PRO A 3 -9.09 1.68 11.60
N ILE A 4 -9.62 1.14 10.51
CA ILE A 4 -8.84 0.54 9.43
C ILE A 4 -7.84 1.58 8.87
N GLY A 5 -6.66 1.14 8.43
CA GLY A 5 -5.59 2.02 7.95
C GLY A 5 -4.76 2.69 9.06
N ASN A 6 -5.11 2.45 10.34
CA ASN A 6 -4.44 3.04 11.50
C ASN A 6 -4.12 1.98 12.57
N TYR A 7 -3.15 2.30 13.43
CA TYR A 7 -2.82 1.54 14.64
C TYR A 7 -2.83 2.45 15.87
N CYS A 8 -3.23 1.86 17.01
CA CYS A 8 -3.46 2.58 18.25
C CYS A 8 -2.72 1.84 19.37
N PRO A 9 -1.48 2.26 19.73
CA PRO A 9 -0.74 1.64 20.83
C PRO A 9 -1.55 1.61 22.12
N GLU A 10 -1.28 0.62 22.98
CA GLU A 10 -1.99 0.45 24.24
C GLU A 10 -1.99 1.76 25.05
N GLY A 11 -3.17 2.22 25.45
CA GLY A 11 -3.35 3.51 26.12
C GLY A 11 -3.47 4.73 25.20
N SER A 12 -3.34 4.59 23.87
CA SER A 12 -3.58 5.68 22.92
C SER A 12 -5.05 5.78 22.54
N TYR A 13 -5.64 6.96 22.76
CA TYR A 13 -6.95 7.32 22.24
C TYR A 13 -6.89 7.86 20.80
N LYS A 14 -5.69 8.18 20.30
CA LYS A 14 -5.48 8.77 18.98
C LYS A 14 -5.00 7.69 18.00
N PRO A 15 -5.71 7.46 16.88
CA PRO A 15 -5.25 6.58 15.82
C PRO A 15 -4.05 7.17 15.10
N THR A 16 -3.02 6.34 14.91
CA THR A 16 -1.83 6.68 14.14
C THR A 16 -1.93 6.00 12.77
N PRO A 17 -1.82 6.73 11.66
CA PRO A 17 -1.89 6.13 10.33
C PRO A 17 -0.72 5.17 10.11
N CYS A 18 -0.99 4.08 9.38
CA CYS A 18 0.07 3.19 8.93
C CYS A 18 1.07 3.96 8.05
N PRO A 19 2.37 3.63 8.13
CA PRO A 19 3.37 4.25 7.27
C PRO A 19 3.05 4.02 5.79
N GLU A 20 3.49 4.95 4.95
CA GLU A 20 3.24 4.89 3.51
C GLU A 20 3.67 3.55 2.89
N GLY A 21 2.81 3.00 2.04
CA GLY A 21 3.04 1.68 1.43
C GLY A 21 2.65 0.51 2.32
N THR A 22 2.20 0.77 3.55
CA THR A 22 1.61 -0.24 4.41
C THR A 22 0.17 0.10 4.74
N ILE A 23 -0.57 -0.92 5.13
CA ILE A 23 -1.99 -0.84 5.39
C ILE A 23 -2.38 -1.86 6.45
N SER A 24 -3.32 -1.50 7.31
CA SER A 24 -4.02 -2.49 8.11
C SER A 24 -5.46 -2.62 7.64
N THR A 25 -5.88 -3.85 7.36
CA THR A 25 -7.26 -4.20 6.99
C THR A 25 -8.11 -4.59 8.20
N SER A 26 -7.52 -4.63 9.40
CA SER A 26 -8.21 -5.05 10.62
C SER A 26 -8.59 -3.83 11.47
N ILE A 27 -9.69 -3.92 12.20
CA ILE A 27 -10.03 -2.95 13.24
C ILE A 27 -9.34 -3.32 14.55
N GLY A 28 -9.06 -2.32 15.38
CA GLY A 28 -8.46 -2.56 16.71
C GLY A 28 -6.96 -2.89 16.68
N ASN A 29 -6.24 -2.50 15.64
CA ASN A 29 -4.78 -2.63 15.59
C ASN A 29 -4.15 -1.89 16.76
N GLN A 30 -3.16 -2.53 17.36
CA GLN A 30 -2.47 -1.99 18.53
C GLN A 30 -1.02 -1.63 18.20
N ASN A 31 -0.45 -2.20 17.15
CA ASN A 31 0.97 -2.03 16.88
C ASN A 31 1.24 -1.75 15.40
N ILE A 32 2.39 -1.13 15.12
CA ILE A 32 2.84 -0.88 13.74
C ILE A 32 3.04 -2.19 12.97
N THR A 33 3.29 -3.31 13.66
CA THR A 33 3.40 -4.65 13.05
C THR A 33 2.09 -5.15 12.46
N ASP A 34 0.96 -4.54 12.82
CA ASP A 34 -0.34 -4.79 12.21
C ASP A 34 -0.46 -4.13 10.83
N CYS A 35 0.34 -3.09 10.55
CA CYS A 35 0.44 -2.50 9.22
C CYS A 35 1.24 -3.44 8.30
N LYS A 36 0.55 -4.06 7.34
CA LYS A 36 1.14 -4.95 6.35
C LYS A 36 1.50 -4.18 5.08
N PRO A 37 2.61 -4.51 4.41
CA PRO A 37 2.94 -3.88 3.14
C PRO A 37 1.86 -4.16 2.10
N CYS A 38 1.66 -3.19 1.21
CA CYS A 38 0.76 -3.36 0.09
C CYS A 38 1.16 -4.55 -0.77
N LYS A 39 0.17 -5.24 -1.33
CA LYS A 39 0.42 -6.35 -2.25
C LYS A 39 0.99 -5.81 -3.57
N PRO A 40 1.94 -6.54 -4.19
CA PRO A 40 2.38 -6.22 -5.54
C PRO A 40 1.21 -6.18 -6.52
N GLY A 41 1.30 -5.33 -7.54
CA GLY A 41 0.21 -5.01 -8.46
C GLY A 41 -0.81 -4.04 -7.88
N SER A 42 -0.66 -3.60 -6.63
CA SER A 42 -1.54 -2.62 -6.01
C SER A 42 -0.75 -1.61 -5.19
N TYR A 43 -1.38 -0.49 -4.91
CA TYR A 43 -0.90 0.54 -4.01
C TYR A 43 -1.94 0.82 -2.92
N CYS A 44 -1.48 1.40 -1.82
CA CYS A 44 -2.34 1.79 -0.72
C CYS A 44 -1.92 3.10 -0.10
N THR A 45 -2.93 3.81 0.39
CA THR A 45 -2.77 4.96 1.26
C THR A 45 -3.45 4.64 2.59
N PRO A 46 -3.24 5.45 3.65
CA PRO A 46 -3.97 5.28 4.91
C PRO A 46 -5.51 5.28 4.74
N GLU A 47 -6.01 5.85 3.64
CA GLU A 47 -7.43 5.96 3.31
C GLU A 47 -7.88 4.95 2.23
N SER A 48 -6.95 4.34 1.49
CA SER A 48 -7.21 3.55 0.29
C SER A 48 -6.62 2.16 0.36
N PHE A 49 -7.48 1.16 0.17
CA PHE A 49 -7.15 -0.25 0.39
C PHE A 49 -6.92 -0.99 -0.92
N SER A 50 -5.67 -1.44 -1.15
CA SER A 50 -5.31 -2.38 -2.21
C SER A 50 -5.85 -1.97 -3.59
N ILE A 51 -5.60 -0.72 -3.97
CA ILE A 51 -6.04 -0.20 -5.27
C ILE A 51 -5.07 -0.69 -6.35
N PRO A 52 -5.55 -1.24 -7.47
CA PRO A 52 -4.67 -1.69 -8.54
C PRO A 52 -3.86 -0.54 -9.16
N CYS A 53 -2.60 -0.83 -9.49
CA CYS A 53 -1.64 0.10 -10.10
C CYS A 53 -2.12 0.59 -11.48
N ASP A 54 -1.76 1.81 -11.89
CA ASP A 54 -2.11 2.33 -13.22
C ASP A 54 -1.52 1.45 -14.33
N ALA A 55 -2.24 1.36 -15.45
CA ALA A 55 -1.74 0.69 -16.64
C ALA A 55 -0.44 1.37 -17.12
N GLY A 56 0.53 0.56 -17.55
CA GLY A 56 1.87 1.03 -17.91
C GLY A 56 2.85 1.11 -16.74
N TYR A 57 2.43 0.77 -15.52
CA TYR A 57 3.30 0.70 -14.34
C TYR A 57 3.18 -0.64 -13.62
N ILE A 58 4.26 -1.05 -12.97
CA ILE A 58 4.32 -2.23 -12.11
C ILE A 58 4.52 -1.75 -10.67
N CYS A 59 3.51 -1.93 -9.82
CA CYS A 59 3.62 -1.68 -8.39
C CYS A 59 4.27 -2.88 -7.70
N LEU A 60 5.34 -2.67 -6.94
CA LEU A 60 5.93 -3.69 -6.08
C LEU A 60 5.29 -3.65 -4.69
N SER A 61 5.66 -4.61 -3.83
CA SER A 61 5.20 -4.63 -2.45
C SER A 61 5.57 -3.33 -1.75
N GLY A 62 4.61 -2.70 -1.09
CA GLY A 62 4.87 -1.42 -0.42
C GLY A 62 4.63 -0.17 -1.27
N SER A 63 3.97 -0.28 -2.43
CA SER A 63 3.65 0.91 -3.22
C SER A 63 2.58 1.77 -2.55
N ASN A 64 2.80 3.08 -2.49
CA ASN A 64 1.84 4.08 -2.02
C ASN A 64 1.26 4.96 -3.13
N VAL A 65 1.71 4.75 -4.36
CA VAL A 65 1.31 5.52 -5.53
C VAL A 65 0.93 4.59 -6.68
N PRO A 66 0.00 5.00 -7.56
CA PRO A 66 -0.43 4.20 -8.70
C PRO A 66 0.60 4.10 -9.83
N ASN A 67 1.56 5.02 -9.90
CA ASN A 67 2.54 5.13 -10.99
C ASN A 67 3.99 5.26 -10.47
N PRO A 68 4.50 4.23 -9.76
CA PRO A 68 5.85 4.28 -9.21
C PRO A 68 6.91 4.26 -10.32
N THR A 69 7.80 5.26 -10.29
CA THR A 69 8.97 5.36 -11.19
C THR A 69 10.27 4.93 -10.52
N GLY A 70 10.30 4.90 -9.18
CA GLY A 70 11.45 4.49 -8.39
C GLY A 70 11.39 3.00 -8.05
N GLY A 71 12.28 2.20 -8.65
CA GLY A 71 12.32 0.72 -8.62
C GLY A 71 12.21 0.02 -7.26
N ILE A 72 12.27 0.77 -6.15
CA ILE A 72 12.07 0.27 -4.78
C ILE A 72 10.58 0.00 -4.50
N LYS A 73 9.67 0.87 -4.97
CA LYS A 73 8.21 0.75 -4.79
C LYS A 73 7.49 0.28 -6.05
N GLY A 74 8.17 0.32 -7.18
CA GLY A 74 7.66 -0.12 -8.48
C GLY A 74 8.42 0.55 -9.62
N TYR A 75 8.06 0.23 -10.85
CA TYR A 75 8.74 0.73 -12.03
C TYR A 75 7.80 0.85 -13.22
N ILE A 76 8.22 1.65 -14.21
CA ILE A 76 7.52 1.76 -15.48
C ILE A 76 7.63 0.46 -16.27
N CYS A 77 6.54 0.06 -16.92
CA CYS A 77 6.50 -1.13 -17.77
C CYS A 77 7.65 -1.08 -18.80
N PRO A 78 8.42 -2.17 -18.97
CA PRO A 78 9.54 -2.19 -19.88
C PRO A 78 9.10 -1.96 -21.33
N THR A 79 9.93 -1.26 -22.11
CA THR A 79 9.66 -0.94 -23.51
C THR A 79 9.33 -2.20 -24.31
N GLY A 80 8.29 -2.13 -25.13
CA GLY A 80 7.82 -3.25 -25.96
C GLY A 80 6.86 -4.21 -25.24
N HIS A 81 6.51 -3.97 -23.98
CA HIS A 81 5.51 -4.73 -23.24
C HIS A 81 4.29 -3.87 -22.89
N TYR A 82 3.14 -4.52 -22.70
CA TYR A 82 1.93 -3.88 -22.22
C TYR A 82 1.60 -4.42 -20.83
N CYS A 83 1.60 -3.53 -19.84
CA CYS A 83 1.22 -3.83 -18.47
C CYS A 83 -0.21 -3.31 -18.24
N PRO A 84 -1.23 -4.19 -18.15
CA PRO A 84 -2.58 -3.76 -17.80
C PRO A 84 -2.64 -3.23 -16.36
N GLN A 85 -3.75 -2.58 -16.00
CA GLN A 85 -3.99 -2.13 -14.64
C GLN A 85 -3.86 -3.30 -13.65
N GLY A 86 -3.10 -3.08 -12.57
CA GLY A 86 -2.82 -4.10 -11.57
C GLY A 86 -1.83 -5.19 -11.98
N ALA A 87 -1.03 -4.97 -13.04
CA ALA A 87 -0.01 -5.92 -13.46
C ALA A 87 1.05 -6.15 -12.37
N VAL A 88 1.48 -7.41 -12.27
CA VAL A 88 2.54 -7.90 -11.38
C VAL A 88 3.73 -8.39 -12.22
N LYS A 89 4.92 -8.39 -11.61
CA LYS A 89 6.15 -8.92 -12.22
C LYS A 89 6.09 -10.45 -12.38
#